data_AF-A0A965NRG7-F1
#
_entry.id   AF-A0A965NRG7-F1
#
_cell.length_a   1.000
_cell.length_b   1.000
_cell.length_c   1.000
_cell.angle_alpha   90.00
_cell.angle_beta   90.00
_cell.angle_gamma   90.00
#
_symmetry.space_group_name_H-M   'P 1'
#
loop_
_entity.id
_entity.type
_entity.pdbx_description
1 polymer ?
#
loop_
_entity_poly.entity_id
_entity_poly.type
_entity_poly.pdbx_seq_one_letter_code
_entity_poly.pdbx_strand_id
1 'polypeptide(L)'
;MNPLPIISIIALLAFAGFLAGTESALASISRVVIEKLESKRGGAILKKVFFDQARYLNVVLLVRKTCELTATVLLAVILLREYSSAQAMALTVAIMVVVSYVMVGVGPRTLGKQRPDNWALAGATVAYFLAFILAPLTKLLIAIG
;
A
#
# COMPACT_ATOMS: atom_id res chain seq x y z
N MET A 1 -26.40 -10.39 7.60
CA MET A 1 -24.92 -10.37 7.57
C MET A 1 -24.45 -9.06 8.18
N ASN A 2 -23.54 -9.08 9.17
CA ASN A 2 -23.00 -7.83 9.73
C ASN A 2 -22.20 -7.10 8.64
N PRO A 3 -22.44 -5.80 8.38
CA PRO A 3 -21.74 -5.07 7.30
C PRO A 3 -20.28 -4.74 7.61
N LEU A 4 -19.87 -4.87 8.88
CA LEU A 4 -18.54 -4.52 9.37
C LEU A 4 -17.37 -5.14 8.57
N PRO A 5 -17.36 -6.44 8.23
CA PRO A 5 -16.24 -7.07 7.53
C PRO A 5 -16.06 -6.51 6.11
N ILE A 6 -17.16 -6.18 5.43
CA ILE A 6 -17.13 -5.65 4.06
C ILE A 6 -16.54 -4.23 4.08
N ILE A 7 -16.95 -3.41 5.04
CA ILE A 7 -16.39 -2.05 5.22
C ILE A 7 -14.89 -2.14 5.51
N SER A 8 -14.46 -3.07 6.37
CA SER A 8 -13.04 -3.30 6.65
C SER A 8 -12.26 -3.73 5.40
N ILE A 9 -12.81 -4.64 4.59
CA ILE A 9 -12.18 -5.06 3.32
C ILE A 9 -11.99 -3.87 2.38
N ILE A 10 -13.02 -3.05 2.19
CA ILE A 10 -12.96 -1.87 1.31
C ILE A 10 -11.91 -0.88 1.83
N ALA A 11 -11.91 -0.59 3.14
CA ALA A 11 -10.93 0.32 3.74
C ALA A 11 -9.49 -0.19 3.61
N LEU A 12 -9.25 -1.49 3.85
CA LEU A 12 -7.93 -2.12 3.69
C LEU A 12 -7.44 -2.05 2.25
N LEU A 13 -8.31 -2.30 1.27
CA LEU A 13 -7.96 -2.26 -0.14
C LEU A 13 -7.73 -0.84 -0.65
N ALA A 14 -8.53 0.13 -0.20
CA ALA A 14 -8.31 1.53 -0.51
C ALA A 14 -6.96 2.02 0.04
N PHE A 15 -6.63 1.63 1.28
CA PHE A 15 -5.34 1.96 1.89
C PHE A 15 -4.17 1.28 1.17
N ALA A 16 -4.31 -0.01 0.83
CA ALA A 16 -3.31 -0.74 0.04
C ALA A 16 -3.09 -0.10 -1.34
N GLY A 17 -4.16 0.35 -1.99
CA GLY A 17 -4.12 1.09 -3.24
C GLY A 17 -3.37 2.42 -3.10
N PHE A 18 -3.68 3.21 -2.07
CA PHE A 18 -2.96 4.45 -1.79
C PHE A 18 -1.45 4.22 -1.58
N LEU A 19 -1.08 3.16 -0.86
CA LEU A 19 0.31 2.75 -0.65
C LEU A 19 1.00 2.35 -1.97
N ALA A 20 0.31 1.64 -2.86
CA ALA A 20 0.84 1.30 -4.18
C ALA A 20 1.05 2.53 -5.10
N GLY A 21 0.14 3.51 -5.02
CA GLY A 21 0.30 4.79 -5.72
C GLY A 21 1.49 5.58 -5.18
N THR A 22 1.66 5.59 -3.86
CA THR A 22 2.83 6.18 -3.17
C THR A 22 4.14 5.53 -3.60
N GLU A 23 4.20 4.19 -3.61
CA GLU A 23 5.37 3.43 -4.09
C GLU A 23 5.74 3.86 -5.51
N SER A 24 4.76 3.89 -6.42
CA SER A 24 5.02 4.27 -7.82
C SER A 24 5.42 5.73 -7.98
N ALA A 25 4.85 6.65 -7.18
CA ALA A 25 5.22 8.06 -7.20
C ALA A 25 6.66 8.26 -6.71
N LEU A 26 7.01 7.66 -5.56
CA LEU A 26 8.36 7.70 -5.00
C LEU A 26 9.39 7.04 -5.93
N ALA A 27 9.06 5.93 -6.58
CA ALA A 27 9.92 5.27 -7.56
C ALA A 27 10.16 6.13 -8.82
N SER A 28 9.24 7.05 -9.15
CA SER A 28 9.31 7.89 -10.35
C SER A 28 9.88 9.30 -10.12
N ILE A 29 10.05 9.72 -8.87
CA ILE A 29 10.46 11.10 -8.56
C ILE A 29 11.96 11.31 -8.79
N SER A 30 12.33 12.44 -9.39
CA SER A 30 13.72 12.80 -9.65
C SER A 30 14.27 13.76 -8.58
N ARG A 31 15.61 13.83 -8.44
CA ARG A 31 16.28 14.76 -7.49
C ARG A 31 15.86 16.21 -7.67
N VAL A 32 15.69 16.64 -8.92
CA VAL A 32 15.28 18.01 -9.30
C VAL A 32 13.89 18.36 -8.73
N VAL A 33 12.96 17.39 -8.73
CA VAL A 33 11.61 17.60 -8.18
C VAL A 33 11.65 17.68 -6.66
N ILE A 34 12.54 16.94 -6.01
CA ILE A 34 12.69 16.97 -4.54
C ILE A 34 13.26 18.31 -4.08
N GLU A 35 14.28 18.83 -4.74
CA GLU A 35 14.84 20.15 -4.43
C GLU A 35 13.79 21.26 -4.62
N LYS A 36 12.96 21.14 -5.67
CA LYS A 36 11.84 22.07 -5.90
C LYS A 36 10.77 21.98 -4.82
N LEU A 37 10.50 20.79 -4.28
CA LEU A 37 9.48 20.55 -3.26
C LEU A 37 10.00 20.72 -1.82
N GLU A 38 11.31 20.90 -1.61
CA GLU A 38 11.92 21.09 -0.30
C GLU A 38 11.35 22.33 0.43
N SER A 39 11.03 23.38 -0.34
CA SER A 39 10.40 24.61 0.15
C SER A 39 8.92 24.47 0.53
N LYS A 40 8.27 23.35 0.19
CA LYS A 40 6.86 23.08 0.51
C LYS A 40 6.71 22.30 1.82
N ARG A 41 5.52 22.41 2.43
CA ARG A 41 5.15 21.68 3.64
C ARG A 41 5.26 20.16 3.39
N GLY A 42 6.16 19.49 4.12
CA GLY A 42 6.47 18.06 3.95
C GLY A 42 7.68 17.74 3.05
N GLY A 43 8.30 18.75 2.43
CA GLY A 43 9.47 18.59 1.56
C GLY A 43 10.70 17.99 2.25
N ALA A 44 10.95 18.38 3.50
CA ALA A 44 12.04 17.83 4.31
C ALA A 44 11.88 16.31 4.58
N ILE A 45 10.63 15.85 4.79
CA ILE A 45 10.33 14.43 4.98
C ILE A 45 10.49 13.68 3.66
N LEU A 46 10.01 14.24 2.55
CA LEU A 46 10.19 13.67 1.22
C LEU A 46 11.67 13.49 0.87
N LYS A 47 12.52 14.49 1.15
CA LYS A 47 13.97 14.40 0.96
C LYS A 47 14.58 13.26 1.79
N LYS A 48 14.21 13.17 3.08
CA LYS A 48 14.67 12.09 3.97
C LYS A 48 14.23 10.70 3.50
N VAL A 49 13.00 10.58 2.99
CA VAL A 49 12.46 9.33 2.43
C VAL A 49 13.18 8.95 1.15
N PHE A 50 13.51 9.91 0.29
CA PHE A 50 14.25 9.66 -0.95
C PHE A 50 15.69 9.18 -0.71
N PHE A 51 16.39 9.73 0.29
CA PHE A 51 17.76 9.29 0.59
C PHE A 51 17.84 7.84 1.10
N ASP A 52 16.79 7.33 1.74
CA ASP A 52 16.71 5.94 2.23
C ASP A 52 15.51 5.22 1.58
N GLN A 53 15.32 5.46 0.28
CA GLN A 53 14.13 5.05 -0.47
C GLN A 53 13.86 3.55 -0.38
N ALA A 54 14.91 2.72 -0.45
CA ALA A 54 14.78 1.27 -0.36
C ALA A 54 14.08 0.83 0.94
N ARG A 55 14.46 1.42 2.09
CA ARG A 55 13.86 1.07 3.38
C ARG A 55 12.39 1.44 3.44
N TYR A 56 12.02 2.66 3.02
CA TYR A 56 10.63 3.10 3.07
C TYR A 56 9.74 2.34 2.09
N LEU A 57 10.23 2.06 0.88
CA LEU A 57 9.51 1.24 -0.09
C LEU A 57 9.27 -0.18 0.44
N ASN A 58 10.26 -0.79 1.08
CA ASN A 58 10.11 -2.11 1.69
C ASN A 58 9.04 -2.12 2.80
N VAL A 59 9.00 -1.10 3.66
CA VAL A 59 7.94 -0.96 4.68
C VAL A 59 6.57 -0.83 4.02
N VAL A 60 6.43 0.06 3.04
CA VAL A 60 5.17 0.30 2.32
C VAL A 60 4.68 -0.98 1.66
N LEU A 61 5.58 -1.75 1.04
CA LEU A 61 5.28 -3.04 0.44
C LEU A 61 4.79 -4.05 1.47
N LEU A 62 5.45 -4.16 2.63
CA LEU A 62 5.06 -5.06 3.71
C LEU A 62 3.65 -4.74 4.23
N VAL A 63 3.39 -3.46 4.51
CA VAL A 63 2.08 -3.00 5.00
C VAL A 63 1.01 -3.29 3.96
N ARG A 64 1.28 -3.01 2.69
CA ARG A 64 0.36 -3.29 1.59
C ARG A 64 0.00 -4.78 1.52
N LYS A 65 1.01 -5.67 1.58
CA LYS A 65 0.78 -7.12 1.58
C LYS A 65 -0.03 -7.57 2.78
N THR A 66 0.22 -6.99 3.95
CA THR A 66 -0.56 -7.27 5.15
C THR A 66 -2.04 -6.91 4.95
N CYS A 67 -2.32 -5.74 4.37
CA CYS A 67 -3.69 -5.32 4.06
C CYS A 67 -4.36 -6.21 3.00
N GLU A 68 -3.67 -6.51 1.89
CA GLU A 68 -4.17 -7.39 0.81
C GLU A 68 -4.52 -8.80 1.35
N LEU A 69 -3.62 -9.39 2.15
CA LEU A 69 -3.82 -10.73 2.71
C LEU A 69 -4.92 -10.75 3.76
N THR A 70 -4.99 -9.73 4.63
CA THR A 70 -6.06 -9.63 5.63
C THR A 70 -7.43 -9.50 4.94
N ALA A 71 -7.53 -8.66 3.91
CA ALA A 71 -8.76 -8.52 3.12
C ALA A 71 -9.15 -9.85 2.43
N THR A 72 -8.17 -10.57 1.89
CA THR A 72 -8.37 -11.88 1.25
C THR A 72 -8.94 -12.89 2.24
N VAL A 73 -8.37 -12.99 3.45
CA VAL A 73 -8.84 -13.91 4.49
C VAL A 73 -10.24 -13.53 4.98
N LEU A 74 -10.52 -12.24 5.17
CA LEU A 74 -11.86 -11.79 5.55
C LEU A 74 -12.90 -12.14 4.49
N LEU A 75 -12.58 -11.96 3.21
CA LEU A 75 -13.47 -12.35 2.11
C LEU A 75 -13.70 -13.86 2.08
N ALA A 76 -12.64 -14.65 2.27
CA ALA A 76 -12.74 -16.12 2.34
C ALA A 76 -13.70 -16.56 3.45
N VAL A 77 -13.58 -15.97 4.64
CA VAL A 77 -14.46 -16.28 5.78
C VAL A 77 -15.92 -15.94 5.49
N ILE A 78 -16.18 -14.87 4.72
CA ILE A 78 -17.55 -14.51 4.32
C ILE A 78 -18.09 -15.53 3.32
N LEU A 79 -17.31 -15.87 2.29
CA LEU A 79 -17.75 -16.79 1.23
C LEU A 79 -17.91 -18.23 1.73
N LEU A 80 -17.11 -18.66 2.71
CA LEU A 80 -17.24 -19.98 3.33
C LEU A 80 -18.56 -20.18 4.10
N ARG A 81 -19.30 -19.09 4.40
CA ARG A 81 -20.62 -19.20 5.04
C ARG A 81 -21.74 -19.52 4.06
N GLU A 82 -21.54 -19.22 2.79
CA GLU A 82 -22.57 -19.30 1.74
C GLU A 82 -22.27 -20.40 0.71
N TYR A 83 -21.00 -20.82 0.57
CA TYR A 83 -20.56 -21.78 -0.46
C TYR A 83 -19.76 -22.95 0.13
N SER A 84 -19.66 -24.02 -0.64
CA SER A 84 -18.77 -25.15 -0.31
C SER A 84 -17.30 -24.70 -0.27
N SER A 85 -16.47 -25.38 0.53
CA SER A 85 -15.08 -24.99 0.79
C SER A 85 -14.25 -24.74 -0.49
N ALA A 86 -14.34 -25.65 -1.45
CA ALA A 86 -13.63 -25.51 -2.73
C ALA A 86 -14.14 -24.32 -3.57
N GLN A 87 -15.46 -24.13 -3.65
CA GLN A 87 -16.06 -23.04 -4.41
C GLN A 87 -15.76 -21.68 -3.76
N ALA A 88 -15.86 -21.58 -2.42
CA ALA A 88 -15.55 -20.37 -1.67
C ALA A 88 -14.10 -19.94 -1.87
N MET A 89 -13.16 -20.87 -1.78
CA MET A 89 -11.73 -20.58 -2.02
C MET A 89 -11.48 -20.14 -3.47
N ALA A 90 -12.03 -20.85 -4.45
CA ALA A 90 -11.89 -20.49 -5.86
C ALA A 90 -12.44 -19.09 -6.16
N LEU A 91 -13.63 -18.78 -5.62
CA LEU A 91 -14.28 -17.48 -5.80
C LEU A 91 -13.50 -16.37 -5.08
N THR A 92 -12.96 -16.64 -3.88
CA THR A 92 -12.11 -15.68 -3.16
C THR A 92 -10.90 -15.31 -3.99
N VAL A 93 -10.19 -16.30 -4.54
CA VAL A 93 -9.03 -16.05 -5.39
C VAL A 93 -9.42 -15.25 -6.62
N ALA A 94 -10.49 -15.64 -7.32
CA ALA A 94 -10.96 -14.94 -8.51
C ALA A 94 -11.28 -13.46 -8.22
N ILE A 95 -12.04 -13.19 -7.16
CA ILE A 95 -12.41 -11.83 -6.77
C ILE A 95 -11.17 -11.04 -6.35
N MET A 96 -10.33 -11.58 -5.47
CA MET A 96 -9.16 -10.86 -4.95
C MET A 96 -8.12 -10.60 -6.02
N VAL A 97 -7.96 -11.47 -7.02
CA VAL A 97 -7.07 -11.20 -8.16
C VAL A 97 -7.55 -9.98 -8.95
N VAL A 98 -8.83 -9.94 -9.32
CA VAL A 98 -9.39 -8.81 -10.07
C VAL A 98 -9.33 -7.52 -9.25
N VAL A 99 -9.75 -7.59 -7.99
CA VAL A 99 -9.81 -6.43 -7.11
C VAL A 99 -8.41 -5.90 -6.80
N SER A 100 -7.45 -6.75 -6.43
CA SER A 100 -6.07 -6.31 -6.19
C SER A 100 -5.42 -5.79 -7.46
N TYR A 101 -5.68 -6.39 -8.63
CA TYR A 101 -5.18 -5.87 -9.89
C TYR A 101 -5.69 -4.46 -10.19
N VAL A 102 -6.99 -4.21 -10.01
CA VAL A 102 -7.61 -2.91 -10.31
C VAL A 102 -7.29 -1.86 -9.24
N MET A 103 -7.60 -2.18 -7.98
CA MET A 103 -7.55 -1.26 -6.85
C MET A 103 -6.14 -1.03 -6.31
N VAL A 104 -5.22 -1.98 -6.51
CA VAL A 104 -3.84 -1.89 -6.01
C VAL A 104 -2.82 -1.85 -7.15
N GLY A 105 -3.06 -2.56 -8.25
CA GLY A 105 -2.18 -2.61 -9.41
C GLY A 105 -2.28 -1.39 -10.31
N VAL A 106 -3.25 -1.35 -11.22
CA VAL A 106 -3.28 -0.39 -12.34
C VAL A 106 -3.80 0.99 -11.94
N GLY A 107 -4.87 1.07 -11.14
CA GLY A 107 -5.51 2.35 -10.81
C GLY A 107 -4.58 3.32 -10.05
N PRO A 108 -4.06 2.93 -8.88
CA PRO A 108 -3.21 3.83 -8.09
C PRO A 108 -1.86 4.11 -8.74
N ARG A 109 -1.26 3.11 -9.43
CA ARG A 109 0.04 3.30 -10.09
C ARG A 109 -0.04 4.27 -11.27
N THR A 110 -1.16 4.27 -12.00
CA THR A 110 -1.38 5.25 -13.07
C THR A 110 -1.60 6.65 -12.50
N LEU A 111 -2.45 6.80 -11.46
CA LEU A 111 -2.69 8.08 -10.81
C LEU A 111 -1.45 8.66 -10.11
N GLY A 112 -0.66 7.82 -9.46
CA GLY A 112 0.59 8.21 -8.81
C GLY A 112 1.64 8.74 -9.79
N LYS A 113 1.71 8.17 -11.01
CA LYS A 113 2.57 8.67 -12.08
C LYS A 113 2.05 9.95 -12.75
N GLN A 114 0.73 10.14 -12.79
CA GLN A 114 0.11 11.33 -13.40
C GLN A 114 0.20 12.58 -12.52
N ARG A 115 0.21 12.43 -11.18
CA ARG A 115 0.31 13.54 -10.22
C ARG A 115 1.40 13.30 -9.16
N PRO A 116 2.68 13.20 -9.58
CA PRO A 116 3.77 12.79 -8.69
C PRO A 116 3.95 13.75 -7.51
N ASP A 117 3.75 15.06 -7.68
CA ASP A 117 4.03 16.07 -6.66
C ASP A 117 3.18 15.91 -5.39
N ASN A 118 1.84 15.82 -5.53
CA ASN A 118 0.93 15.70 -4.40
C ASN A 118 0.94 14.29 -3.80
N TRP A 119 1.08 13.26 -4.64
CA TRP A 119 1.17 11.87 -4.18
C TRP A 119 2.48 11.59 -3.45
N ALA A 120 3.60 12.17 -3.90
CA ALA A 120 4.89 12.00 -3.24
C ALA A 120 4.93 12.71 -1.87
N LEU A 121 4.36 13.90 -1.73
CA LEU A 121 4.33 14.60 -0.43
C LEU A 121 3.45 13.88 0.61
N ALA A 122 2.23 13.49 0.23
CA ALA A 122 1.33 12.74 1.10
C ALA A 122 1.90 11.35 1.39
N GLY A 123 2.37 10.68 0.35
CA GLY A 123 2.96 9.35 0.42
C GLY A 123 4.24 9.29 1.25
N ALA A 124 5.13 10.27 1.15
CA ALA A 124 6.35 10.33 1.96
C ALA A 124 6.02 10.50 3.45
N THR A 125 5.01 11.28 3.80
CA THR A 125 4.59 11.46 5.20
C THR A 125 4.02 10.16 5.77
N VAL A 126 3.17 9.46 5.01
CA VAL A 126 2.60 8.17 5.42
C VAL A 126 3.67 7.09 5.49
N ALA A 127 4.56 7.00 4.50
CA ALA A 127 5.68 6.07 4.49
C ALA A 127 6.62 6.32 5.67
N TYR A 128 6.89 7.58 6.02
CA TYR A 128 7.70 7.94 7.18
C TYR A 128 7.07 7.46 8.49
N PHE A 129 5.77 7.70 8.69
CA PHE A 129 5.04 7.24 9.87
C PHE A 129 4.99 5.70 9.96
N LEU A 130 4.70 5.02 8.85
CA LEU A 130 4.69 3.56 8.81
C LEU A 130 6.08 2.99 9.10
N ALA A 131 7.13 3.57 8.53
CA ALA A 131 8.50 3.14 8.78
C ALA A 131 8.96 3.44 10.22
N PHE A 132 8.42 4.46 10.87
CA PHE A 132 8.67 4.71 12.29
C PHE A 132 8.05 3.62 13.16
N ILE A 133 6.78 3.25 12.91
CA ILE A 133 6.05 2.23 13.67
C ILE A 133 6.63 0.83 13.40
N LEU A 134 6.91 0.51 12.13
CA LEU A 134 7.42 -0.79 11.70
C LEU A 134 8.96 -0.86 11.65
N ALA A 135 9.69 0.17 12.09
CA ALA A 135 11.15 0.18 12.16
C ALA A 135 11.74 -1.06 12.87
N PRO A 136 11.25 -1.49 14.05
CA PRO A 136 11.82 -2.66 14.72
C PRO A 136 11.57 -3.96 13.93
N LEU A 137 10.39 -4.10 13.34
CA LEU A 137 10.00 -5.30 12.58
C LEU A 137 10.74 -5.40 11.24
N THR A 138 10.89 -4.27 10.54
CA THR A 138 11.61 -4.24 9.25
C THR A 138 13.11 -4.46 9.41
N LYS A 139 13.74 -3.97 10.48
CA LYS A 139 15.15 -4.31 10.78
C LYS A 139 15.34 -5.80 11.04
N LEU A 140 14.39 -6.45 11.72
CA LEU A 140 14.41 -7.90 11.94
C LEU A 140 14.23 -8.68 10.63
N LEU A 141 13.25 -8.30 9.80
CA LEU A 141 12.99 -8.98 8.53
C LEU A 141 14.12 -8.81 7.52
N ILE A 142 14.77 -7.64 7.47
CA ILE A 142 15.97 -7.38 6.64
C ILE A 142 17.21 -8.11 7.20
N ALA A 143 17.26 -8.43 8.49
CA ALA A 143 18.37 -9.20 9.06
C ALA A 143 18.23 -10.71 8.82
N ILE A 144 17.02 -11.19 8.58
CA ILE A 144 16.72 -12.61 8.34
C ILE A 144 16.93 -12.99 6.86
N GLY A 145 16.79 -12.05 5.92
CA GLY A 145 16.97 -12.28 4.48
C GLY A 145 18.00 -11.33 3.89
#